data_AF-A0A7C4C370-F1
#
_entry.id   AF-A0A7C4C370-F1
#
_cell.length_a   1.000
_cell.length_b   1.000
_cell.length_c   1.000
_cell.angle_alpha   90.00
_cell.angle_beta   90.00
_cell.angle_gamma   90.00
#
_symmetry.space_group_name_H-M   'P 1'
#
loop_
_entity.id
_entity.type
_entity.pdbx_description
1 polymer ?
#
loop_
_entity_poly.entity_id
_entity_poly.type
_entity_poly.pdbx_seq_one_letter_code
_entity_poly.pdbx_strand_id
1 'polypeptide(L)'
;MIKQYREVLEKWGYSRGRPFIDYVVKKLEENWSNKCIFIVEAPTGYGKTTISGTIALQSFKVVVAFPLRSLLEQQYLRFMRIIDRDLLGKRYMHNPESRYLIKPVTLTTIDTFSLTLFGISPEDIDKVVKYWSGTCGGSLGHYLFSWASTMLSDIVLDEVHLLADSTKSINFLIALLK
;
A
#
# COMPACT_ATOMS: atom_id res chain seq x y z
N MET A 1 10.23 -7.55 -13.35
CA MET A 1 10.34 -6.21 -12.77
C MET A 1 10.87 -5.16 -13.74
N ILE A 2 12.00 -5.40 -14.42
CA ILE A 2 12.63 -4.37 -15.28
C ILE A 2 11.71 -3.93 -16.43
N LYS A 3 10.96 -4.86 -17.03
CA LYS A 3 9.97 -4.55 -18.09
C LYS A 3 8.89 -3.60 -17.56
N GLN A 4 8.30 -3.92 -16.41
CA GLN A 4 7.27 -3.10 -15.76
C GLN A 4 7.83 -1.72 -15.39
N TYR A 5 9.07 -1.65 -14.91
CA TYR A 5 9.70 -0.38 -14.57
C TYR A 5 9.82 0.55 -15.78
N ARG A 6 10.23 0.02 -16.94
CA ARG A 6 10.30 0.80 -18.19
C ARG A 6 8.91 1.31 -18.61
N GLU A 7 7.88 0.48 -18.46
CA GLU A 7 6.50 0.87 -18.75
C GLU A 7 6.02 2.01 -17.83
N VAL A 8 6.35 1.96 -16.54
CA VAL A 8 6.05 3.04 -15.59
C VAL A 8 6.75 4.33 -15.98
N LEU A 9 8.03 4.27 -16.33
CA LEU A 9 8.79 5.45 -16.76
C LEU A 9 8.15 6.11 -17.98
N GLU A 10 7.81 5.32 -19.00
CA GLU A 10 7.19 5.79 -20.23
C GLU A 10 5.83 6.46 -19.96
N LYS A 11 4.92 5.76 -19.28
CA LYS A 11 3.56 6.25 -18.97
C LYS A 11 3.55 7.45 -18.02
N TRP A 12 4.60 7.63 -17.22
CA TRP A 12 4.78 8.80 -16.35
C TRP A 12 5.60 9.92 -16.99
N GLY A 13 6.03 9.77 -18.24
CA GLY A 13 6.71 10.81 -19.02
C GLY A 13 8.19 11.00 -18.66
N TYR A 14 8.83 10.00 -18.07
CA TYR A 14 10.27 10.04 -17.79
C TYR A 14 11.06 9.53 -18.99
N SER A 15 12.03 10.32 -19.45
CA SER A 15 12.88 9.96 -20.59
C SER A 15 13.86 8.83 -20.29
N ARG A 16 14.35 8.73 -19.05
CA ARG A 16 15.26 7.67 -18.57
C ARG A 16 15.05 7.39 -17.09
N GLY A 17 15.40 6.16 -16.70
CA GLY A 17 15.55 5.77 -15.31
C GLY A 17 16.69 6.52 -14.63
N ARG A 18 16.61 6.63 -13.31
CA ARG A 18 17.69 7.22 -12.51
C ARG A 18 18.64 6.09 -12.10
N PRO A 19 19.98 6.24 -12.20
CA PRO A 19 20.91 5.15 -11.99
C PRO A 19 20.72 4.39 -10.67
N PHE A 20 20.42 5.13 -9.58
CA PHE A 20 20.13 4.52 -8.28
C PHE A 20 18.84 3.69 -8.29
N ILE A 21 17.78 4.19 -8.92
CA ILE A 21 16.50 3.47 -9.00
C ILE A 21 16.63 2.25 -9.92
N ASP A 22 17.37 2.36 -11.02
CA ASP A 22 17.68 1.23 -11.90
C ASP A 22 18.38 0.11 -11.14
N TYR A 23 19.38 0.49 -10.32
CA TYR A 23 20.08 -0.42 -9.43
C TYR A 23 19.13 -1.09 -8.42
N VAL A 24 18.25 -0.31 -7.78
CA VAL A 24 17.26 -0.83 -6.82
C VAL A 24 16.30 -1.81 -7.49
N VAL A 25 15.72 -1.46 -8.64
CA VAL A 25 14.80 -2.33 -9.38
C VAL A 25 15.48 -3.65 -9.79
N LYS A 26 16.73 -3.58 -10.24
CA LYS A 26 17.52 -4.77 -10.55
C LYS A 26 17.75 -5.64 -9.30
N LYS A 27 18.10 -5.02 -8.17
CA LYS A 27 18.31 -5.75 -6.90
C LYS A 27 17.03 -6.38 -6.37
N LEU A 28 15.89 -5.69 -6.51
CA LEU A 28 14.59 -6.23 -6.18
C LEU A 28 14.27 -7.45 -7.05
N GLU A 29 14.47 -7.37 -8.37
CA GLU A 29 14.24 -8.49 -9.30
C GLU A 29 15.11 -9.71 -8.97
N GLU A 30 16.41 -9.51 -8.70
CA GLU A 30 17.36 -10.58 -8.35
C GLU A 30 16.98 -11.30 -7.03
N ASN A 31 16.32 -10.60 -6.10
CA ASN A 31 16.06 -11.09 -4.75
C ASN A 31 14.58 -11.36 -4.47
N TRP A 32 13.68 -11.11 -5.42
CA TRP A 32 12.23 -11.14 -5.22
C TRP A 32 11.73 -12.49 -4.67
N SER A 33 12.29 -13.59 -5.16
CA SER A 33 11.89 -14.94 -4.73
C SER A 33 12.57 -15.40 -3.43
N ASN A 34 13.65 -14.73 -3.00
CA ASN A 34 14.50 -15.18 -1.91
C ASN A 34 14.34 -14.35 -0.63
N LYS A 35 13.73 -13.17 -0.73
CA LYS A 35 13.55 -12.23 0.38
C LYS A 35 12.12 -11.72 0.42
N CYS A 36 11.57 -11.61 1.61
CA CYS A 36 10.21 -11.12 1.83
C CYS A 36 10.17 -9.61 2.17
N ILE A 37 11.28 -9.03 2.63
CA ILE A 37 11.34 -7.65 3.11
C ILE A 37 12.47 -6.90 2.41
N PHE A 38 12.15 -5.72 1.90
CA PHE A 38 13.08 -4.81 1.25
C PHE A 38 12.96 -3.41 1.86
N ILE A 39 14.11 -2.83 2.20
CA ILE A 39 14.20 -1.46 2.71
C ILE A 39 14.98 -0.66 1.69
N VAL A 40 14.35 0.38 1.13
CA VAL A 40 14.95 1.27 0.15
C VAL A 40 15.02 2.67 0.73
N GLU A 41 16.24 3.12 1.01
CA GLU A 41 16.49 4.48 1.45
C GLU A 41 16.94 5.34 0.27
N ALA A 42 16.20 6.41 -0.01
CA ALA A 42 16.59 7.42 -0.98
C ALA A 42 16.01 8.78 -0.57
N PRO A 43 16.66 9.91 -0.92
CA PRO A 43 16.12 11.24 -0.66
C PRO A 43 14.73 11.45 -1.28
N THR A 44 13.98 12.43 -0.77
CA THR A 44 12.73 12.85 -1.43
C THR A 44 13.04 13.41 -2.82
N GLY A 45 12.11 13.24 -3.76
CA GLY A 45 12.32 13.66 -5.16
C GLY A 45 13.28 12.78 -5.98
N TYR A 46 13.86 11.71 -5.41
CA TYR A 46 14.70 10.75 -6.15
C TYR A 46 13.93 9.77 -7.03
N GLY A 47 12.59 9.85 -7.05
CA GLY A 47 11.75 9.00 -7.89
C GLY A 47 11.36 7.67 -7.25
N LYS A 48 11.44 7.52 -5.92
CA LYS A 48 11.06 6.30 -5.18
C LYS A 48 9.69 5.75 -5.56
N THR A 49 8.71 6.61 -5.82
CA THR A 49 7.37 6.22 -6.24
C THR A 49 7.34 5.39 -7.54
N THR A 50 8.35 5.49 -8.41
CA THR A 50 8.45 4.63 -9.62
C THR A 50 8.62 3.16 -9.24
N ILE A 51 9.24 2.86 -8.10
CA ILE A 51 9.33 1.52 -7.54
C ILE A 51 7.93 1.04 -7.13
N SER A 52 7.16 1.86 -6.42
CA SER A 52 5.77 1.56 -6.02
C SER A 52 4.89 1.23 -7.23
N GLY A 53 4.99 2.03 -8.30
CA GLY A 53 4.28 1.78 -9.56
C GLY A 53 4.74 0.50 -10.27
N THR A 54 6.04 0.18 -10.20
CA THR A 54 6.61 -1.02 -10.80
C THR A 54 6.10 -2.29 -10.11
N ILE A 55 6.11 -2.29 -8.78
CA ILE A 55 5.57 -3.38 -7.98
C ILE A 55 4.08 -3.54 -8.31
N ALA A 56 3.33 -2.44 -8.41
CA ALA A 56 1.91 -2.52 -8.73
C ALA A 56 1.56 -3.11 -10.10
N LEU A 57 2.43 -2.98 -11.10
CA LEU A 57 2.27 -3.66 -12.40
C LEU A 57 2.78 -5.11 -12.40
N GLN A 58 3.69 -5.47 -11.49
CA GLN A 58 4.23 -6.82 -11.40
C GLN A 58 3.35 -7.74 -10.57
N SER A 59 2.79 -7.23 -9.49
CA SER A 59 2.12 -8.00 -8.45
C SER A 59 0.67 -8.29 -8.79
N PHE A 60 0.18 -9.48 -8.42
CA PHE A 60 -1.23 -9.85 -8.57
C PHE A 60 -2.12 -9.01 -7.64
N LYS A 61 -1.64 -8.78 -6.42
CA LYS A 61 -2.29 -7.92 -5.43
C LYS A 61 -1.24 -7.09 -4.72
N VAL A 62 -1.44 -5.77 -4.66
CA VAL A 62 -0.56 -4.84 -3.95
C VAL A 62 -1.39 -3.88 -3.11
N VAL A 63 -0.89 -3.59 -1.91
CA VAL A 63 -1.39 -2.51 -1.07
C VAL A 63 -0.26 -1.50 -0.88
N VAL A 64 -0.47 -0.29 -1.41
CA VAL A 64 0.49 0.81 -1.27
C VAL A 64 -0.06 1.79 -0.24
N ALA A 65 0.61 1.88 0.90
CA ALA A 65 0.20 2.70 2.03
C ALA A 65 1.01 4.01 2.07
N PHE A 66 0.31 5.13 2.25
CA PHE A 66 0.87 6.47 2.37
C PHE A 66 0.61 7.08 3.75
N PRO A 67 1.50 7.96 4.23
CA PRO A 67 1.33 8.63 5.52
C PRO A 67 0.23 9.70 5.49
N LEU A 68 -0.02 10.33 4.34
CA LEU A 68 -0.95 11.45 4.19
C LEU A 68 -1.98 11.19 3.09
N ARG A 69 -3.24 11.58 3.35
CA ARG A 69 -4.33 11.52 2.36
C ARG A 69 -4.05 12.36 1.11
N SER A 70 -3.47 13.55 1.27
CA SER A 70 -3.13 14.42 0.14
C SER A 70 -2.11 13.78 -0.79
N LEU A 71 -1.09 13.11 -0.22
CA LEU A 71 -0.09 12.37 -0.99
C LEU A 71 -0.76 11.21 -1.74
N LEU A 72 -1.61 10.44 -1.06
CA LEU A 72 -2.36 9.34 -1.67
C LEU A 72 -3.16 9.81 -2.90
N GLU A 73 -3.93 10.89 -2.78
CA GLU A 73 -4.74 11.41 -3.88
C GLU A 73 -3.89 11.84 -5.08
N GLN A 74 -2.75 12.49 -4.82
CA GLN A 74 -1.80 12.86 -5.87
C GLN A 74 -1.23 11.62 -6.58
N GLN A 75 -0.85 10.59 -5.82
CA GLN A 75 -0.31 9.37 -6.40
C GLN A 75 -1.39 8.54 -7.12
N TYR A 76 -2.63 8.55 -6.63
CA TYR A 76 -3.76 7.90 -7.28
C TYR A 76 -3.92 8.37 -8.73
N LEU A 77 -3.86 9.68 -8.97
CA LEU A 77 -3.93 10.24 -10.32
C LEU A 77 -2.78 9.78 -11.23
N ARG A 78 -1.60 9.48 -10.67
CA ARG A 78 -0.47 8.92 -11.43
C ARG A 78 -0.64 7.43 -11.70
N PHE A 79 -1.16 6.68 -10.74
CA PHE A 79 -1.43 5.25 -10.89
C PHE A 79 -2.52 5.00 -11.92
N MET A 80 -3.53 5.88 -12.05
CA MET A 80 -4.54 5.82 -13.11
C MET A 80 -3.96 5.89 -14.53
N ARG A 81 -2.72 6.36 -14.71
CA ARG A 81 -2.04 6.37 -16.01
C ARG A 81 -1.45 5.02 -16.38
N ILE A 82 -1.19 4.17 -15.39
CA ILE A 82 -0.53 2.88 -15.56
C ILE A 82 -1.46 1.69 -15.37
N ILE A 83 -2.50 1.82 -14.56
CA ILE A 83 -3.42 0.75 -14.18
C ILE A 83 -4.85 1.14 -14.51
N ASP A 84 -5.61 0.18 -15.02
CA ASP A 84 -7.03 0.34 -15.33
C ASP A 84 -7.85 0.67 -14.08
N ARG A 85 -8.86 1.54 -14.26
CA ARG A 85 -9.72 2.02 -13.16
C ARG A 85 -10.45 0.88 -12.43
N ASP A 86 -10.70 -0.24 -13.10
CA ASP A 86 -11.38 -1.37 -12.48
C ASP A 86 -10.47 -2.18 -11.56
N LEU A 87 -9.15 -2.12 -11.79
CA LEU A 87 -8.13 -2.81 -11.00
C LEU A 87 -7.55 -1.93 -9.89
N LEU A 88 -7.64 -0.61 -10.06
CA LEU A 88 -7.17 0.39 -9.10
C LEU A 88 -8.28 0.79 -8.12
N GLY A 89 -7.95 0.84 -6.84
CA GLY A 89 -8.81 1.39 -5.81
C GLY A 89 -8.06 2.30 -4.86
N LYS A 90 -8.77 3.23 -4.23
CA LYS A 90 -8.26 3.96 -3.07
C LYS A 90 -9.15 3.72 -1.86
N ARG A 91 -8.53 3.70 -0.68
CA ARG A 91 -9.24 3.55 0.59
C ARG A 91 -8.58 4.38 1.67
N TYR A 92 -9.33 5.30 2.26
CA TYR A 92 -8.94 6.02 3.45
C TYR A 92 -10.21 6.48 4.19
N MET A 93 -10.08 7.05 5.39
CA MET A 93 -11.24 7.51 6.16
C MET A 93 -12.12 8.46 5.32
N HIS A 94 -13.43 8.19 5.26
CA HIS A 94 -14.43 8.88 4.43
C HIS A 94 -14.45 8.59 2.91
N ASN A 95 -13.65 7.63 2.39
CA ASN A 95 -13.77 7.19 0.99
C ASN A 95 -13.90 5.65 0.88
N PRO A 96 -15.07 5.11 0.46
CA PRO A 96 -15.33 3.68 0.43
C PRO A 96 -14.97 2.96 -0.90
N GLU A 97 -14.24 3.58 -1.83
CA GLU A 97 -13.99 3.03 -3.18
C GLU A 97 -13.40 1.60 -3.19
N SER A 98 -12.48 1.27 -2.28
CA SER A 98 -11.96 -0.11 -2.10
C SER A 98 -12.25 -0.64 -0.70
N ARG A 99 -13.49 -1.11 -0.47
CA ARG A 99 -13.84 -1.75 0.82
C ARG A 99 -12.98 -2.98 1.07
N TYR A 100 -12.48 -3.15 2.29
CA TYR A 100 -11.59 -4.25 2.69
C TYR A 100 -10.34 -4.44 1.80
N LEU A 101 -9.91 -3.38 1.10
CA LEU A 101 -8.74 -3.41 0.22
C LEU A 101 -8.79 -4.50 -0.86
N ILE A 102 -9.99 -4.82 -1.38
CA ILE A 102 -10.19 -5.97 -2.30
C ILE A 102 -9.58 -5.77 -3.68
N LYS A 103 -9.47 -4.52 -4.16
CA LYS A 103 -8.97 -4.23 -5.50
C LYS A 103 -7.54 -4.75 -5.67
N PRO A 104 -7.17 -5.28 -6.84
CA PRO A 104 -5.83 -5.78 -7.13
C PRO A 104 -4.73 -4.78 -6.77
N VAL A 105 -4.91 -3.51 -7.14
CA VAL A 105 -4.03 -2.43 -6.70
C VAL A 105 -4.82 -1.51 -5.80
N THR A 106 -4.48 -1.48 -4.51
CA THR A 106 -5.14 -0.57 -3.56
C THR A 106 -4.16 0.44 -2.98
N LEU A 107 -4.49 1.73 -3.12
CA LEU A 107 -3.80 2.84 -2.48
C LEU A 107 -4.52 3.22 -1.18
N THR A 108 -3.83 3.23 -0.05
CA THR A 108 -4.46 3.48 1.25
C THR A 108 -3.61 4.37 2.16
N THR A 109 -4.20 4.89 3.24
CA THR A 109 -3.42 5.55 4.30
C THR A 109 -2.92 4.51 5.29
N ILE A 110 -1.79 4.79 5.94
CA ILE A 110 -1.22 3.89 6.94
C ILE A 110 -2.23 3.63 8.07
N ASP A 111 -2.96 4.64 8.56
CA ASP A 111 -3.97 4.43 9.60
C ASP A 111 -5.04 3.41 9.18
N THR A 112 -5.53 3.53 7.93
CA THR A 112 -6.56 2.63 7.39
C THR A 112 -6.01 1.23 7.19
N PHE A 113 -4.77 1.13 6.72
CA PHE A 113 -4.06 -0.13 6.58
C PHE A 113 -3.86 -0.84 7.92
N SER A 114 -3.37 -0.12 8.95
CA SER A 114 -3.20 -0.65 10.31
C SER A 114 -4.51 -1.15 10.87
N LEU A 115 -5.60 -0.38 10.74
CA LEU A 115 -6.94 -0.77 11.19
C LEU A 115 -7.44 -2.04 10.48
N THR A 116 -7.21 -2.13 9.17
CA THR A 116 -7.57 -3.31 8.36
C THR A 116 -6.78 -4.54 8.82
N LEU A 117 -5.48 -4.40 9.07
CA LEU A 117 -4.61 -5.45 9.60
C LEU A 117 -5.00 -5.91 11.00
N PHE A 118 -5.46 -5.01 11.87
CA PHE A 118 -5.95 -5.40 13.20
C PHE A 118 -7.35 -6.02 13.18
N GLY A 119 -7.97 -6.16 12.00
CA GLY A 119 -9.31 -6.72 11.91
C GLY A 119 -10.36 -5.76 12.45
N ILE A 120 -10.12 -4.46 12.33
CA ILE A 120 -11.08 -3.40 12.64
C ILE A 120 -11.13 -2.50 11.41
N SER A 121 -11.53 -3.06 10.26
CA SER A 121 -11.60 -2.30 9.02
C SER A 121 -12.51 -1.07 9.22
N PRO A 122 -12.24 0.10 8.62
CA PRO A 122 -12.96 1.33 8.95
C PRO A 122 -14.48 1.27 8.74
N GLU A 123 -14.95 0.35 7.90
CA GLU A 123 -16.36 0.01 7.67
C GLU A 123 -17.06 -0.53 8.92
N ASP A 124 -16.32 -1.16 9.82
CA ASP A 124 -16.82 -1.83 11.02
C ASP A 124 -16.59 -1.02 12.29
N ILE A 125 -15.87 0.11 12.24
CA ILE A 125 -15.64 0.98 13.41
C ILE A 125 -16.97 1.46 14.01
N ASP A 126 -17.92 1.91 13.19
CA ASP A 126 -19.24 2.34 13.68
C ASP A 126 -20.04 1.19 14.33
N LYS A 127 -19.78 -0.06 13.93
CA LYS A 127 -20.39 -1.25 14.53
C LYS A 127 -19.63 -1.71 15.79
N VAL A 128 -18.33 -1.48 15.89
CA VAL A 128 -17.57 -1.80 17.11
C VAL A 128 -17.85 -0.75 18.19
N VAL A 129 -17.90 0.54 17.83
CA VAL A 129 -18.09 1.65 18.75
C VAL A 129 -19.53 1.72 19.29
N LYS A 130 -20.56 1.45 18.47
CA LYS A 130 -21.96 1.41 18.93
C LYS A 130 -22.27 0.23 19.87
N TYR A 131 -21.46 -0.83 19.82
CA TYR A 131 -21.69 -2.08 20.54
C TYR A 131 -20.62 -2.34 21.61
N TRP A 132 -20.08 -1.26 22.22
CA TRP A 132 -19.17 -1.32 23.37
C TRP A 132 -19.75 -2.09 24.58
N SER A 133 -21.07 -2.36 24.58
CA SER A 133 -21.78 -3.19 25.56
C SER A 133 -22.04 -4.65 25.12
N GLY A 134 -21.34 -5.15 24.11
CA GLY A 134 -21.20 -6.58 23.81
C GLY A 134 -22.49 -7.33 23.43
N THR A 135 -22.62 -7.72 22.16
CA THR A 135 -23.42 -8.90 21.81
C THR A 135 -22.77 -9.69 20.68
N CYS A 136 -22.80 -11.02 20.82
CA CYS A 136 -22.29 -12.02 19.87
C CYS A 136 -23.16 -12.16 18.60
N GLY A 137 -23.96 -11.15 18.23
CA GLY A 137 -25.02 -11.28 17.22
C GLY A 137 -24.70 -10.72 15.83
N GLY A 138 -23.71 -9.84 15.70
CA GLY A 138 -23.30 -9.28 14.40
C GLY A 138 -22.06 -10.00 13.90
N SER A 139 -22.18 -10.85 12.88
CA SER A 139 -21.04 -11.55 12.28
C SER A 139 -19.94 -10.56 11.88
N LEU A 140 -18.86 -10.59 12.64
CA LEU A 140 -17.55 -10.02 12.37
C LEU A 140 -16.75 -10.88 11.35
N GLY A 141 -17.43 -11.74 10.58
CA GLY A 141 -16.80 -12.72 9.69
C GLY A 141 -16.01 -12.13 8.51
N HIS A 142 -16.16 -10.84 8.23
CA HIS A 142 -15.39 -10.16 7.18
C HIS A 142 -13.93 -9.91 7.56
N TYR A 143 -13.55 -10.06 8.84
CA TYR A 143 -12.17 -9.85 9.27
C TYR A 143 -11.21 -10.86 8.66
N LEU A 144 -11.58 -12.14 8.57
CA LEU A 144 -10.75 -13.15 7.90
C LEU A 144 -10.56 -12.84 6.41
N PHE A 145 -11.58 -12.30 5.76
CA PHE A 145 -11.52 -11.90 4.36
C PHE A 145 -10.62 -10.67 4.16
N SER A 146 -10.75 -9.68 5.02
CA SER A 146 -9.90 -8.47 5.03
C SER A 146 -8.44 -8.81 5.34
N TRP A 147 -8.20 -9.71 6.28
CA TRP A 147 -6.88 -10.25 6.61
C TRP A 147 -6.31 -11.05 5.46
N ALA A 148 -7.05 -11.99 4.88
CA ALA A 148 -6.59 -12.77 3.74
C ALA A 148 -6.23 -11.87 2.56
N SER A 149 -7.07 -10.86 2.27
CA SER A 149 -6.79 -9.84 1.27
C SER A 149 -5.45 -9.15 1.54
N THR A 150 -5.21 -8.71 2.78
CA THR A 150 -3.99 -7.97 3.12
C THR A 150 -2.75 -8.87 3.17
N MET A 151 -2.85 -10.07 3.75
CA MET A 151 -1.75 -11.02 3.91
C MET A 151 -1.28 -11.63 2.59
N LEU A 152 -2.17 -11.73 1.59
CA LEU A 152 -1.83 -12.22 0.25
C LEU A 152 -1.34 -11.09 -0.68
N SER A 153 -1.21 -9.86 -0.19
CA SER A 153 -0.77 -8.72 -0.99
C SER A 153 0.70 -8.40 -0.78
N ASP A 154 1.35 -7.92 -1.84
CA ASP A 154 2.62 -7.22 -1.69
C ASP A 154 2.38 -5.86 -1.04
N ILE A 155 3.07 -5.58 0.07
CA ILE A 155 2.85 -4.36 0.86
C ILE A 155 3.97 -3.37 0.55
N VAL A 156 3.61 -2.15 0.14
CA VAL A 156 4.55 -1.06 -0.11
C VAL A 156 4.22 0.10 0.84
N LEU A 157 5.16 0.45 1.72
CA LEU A 157 5.05 1.61 2.60
C LEU A 157 5.85 2.77 1.99
N ASP A 158 5.18 3.70 1.31
CA ASP A 158 5.85 4.85 0.67
C ASP A 158 5.95 6.04 1.63
N GLU A 159 7.09 6.73 1.61
CA GLU A 159 7.44 7.82 2.55
C GLU A 159 7.20 7.47 4.04
N VAL A 160 7.47 6.22 4.42
CA VAL A 160 7.24 5.67 5.76
C VAL A 160 7.98 6.43 6.88
N HIS A 161 9.07 7.13 6.55
CA HIS A 161 9.82 7.95 7.50
C HIS A 161 8.98 9.07 8.11
N LEU A 162 7.94 9.57 7.42
CA LEU A 162 7.02 10.57 7.96
C LEU A 162 6.19 10.04 9.15
N LEU A 163 6.10 8.73 9.32
CA LEU A 163 5.49 8.13 10.49
C LEU A 163 6.42 8.07 11.70
N ALA A 164 7.75 8.04 11.47
CA ALA A 164 8.73 7.88 12.54
C ALA A 164 8.75 9.09 13.50
N ASP A 165 8.21 10.23 13.08
CA ASP A 165 8.01 11.40 13.94
C ASP A 165 6.95 11.18 15.03
N SER A 166 6.13 10.12 14.93
CA SER A 166 5.15 9.72 15.94
C SER A 166 5.54 8.39 16.62
N THR A 167 5.76 8.42 17.93
CA THR A 167 6.17 7.25 18.73
C THR A 167 5.22 6.05 18.61
N LYS A 168 3.92 6.27 18.38
CA LYS A 168 2.93 5.19 18.21
C LYS A 168 3.05 4.46 16.87
N SER A 169 3.49 5.14 15.82
CA SER A 169 3.56 4.59 14.47
C SER A 169 4.79 3.71 14.26
N ILE A 170 5.88 3.94 15.00
CA ILE A 170 7.09 3.09 14.99
C ILE A 170 6.76 1.67 15.49
N ASN A 171 5.98 1.54 16.57
CA ASN A 171 5.60 0.23 17.10
C ASN A 171 4.82 -0.61 16.07
N PHE A 172 3.95 0.03 15.29
CA PHE A 172 3.24 -0.63 14.19
C PHE A 172 4.19 -1.11 13.10
N LEU A 173 5.19 -0.30 12.71
CA LEU A 173 6.20 -0.70 11.72
C LEU A 173 7.06 -1.87 12.21
N ILE A 174 7.45 -1.87 13.48
CA ILE A 174 8.19 -2.99 14.10
C ILE A 174 7.34 -4.26 14.12
N ALA A 175 6.03 -4.15 14.39
CA ALA A 175 5.12 -5.29 14.37
C ALA A 175 4.96 -5.90 12.96
N LEU A 176 5.12 -5.12 11.90
CA LEU A 176 5.09 -5.60 10.52
C LEU A 176 6.38 -6.33 10.07
N LEU A 177 7.49 -6.12 10.77
CA LEU A 177 8.79 -6.71 10.43
C LEU A 177 9.03 -8.08 11.08
N LYS A 178 8.16 -8.49 12.02
CA LYS A 178 8.21 -9.77 12.74
C LYS A 178 7.29 -10.81 12.11
#